data_AF-A0A914P8T4-F1
#
_entry.id   AF-A0A914P8T4-F1
#
_cell.length_a   1.000
_cell.length_b   1.000
_cell.length_c   1.000
_cell.angle_alpha   90.00
_cell.angle_beta   90.00
_cell.angle_gamma   90.00
#
_symmetry.space_group_name_H-M   'P 1'
#
loop_
_entity.id
_entity.type
_entity.pdbx_description
1 polymer ?
#
loop_
_entity_poly.entity_id
_entity_poly.type
_entity_poly.pdbx_seq_one_letter_code
_entity_poly.pdbx_strand_id
1 'polypeptide(L)'
;MPARPRVDRLKTIYTAARQLNFGFRLEGYPSAPNENGIFGYKPQLHRLTIRFCKQNDASVGIRNFIETSLKDFAAENPQTVVYVIPARNSVPTLRAEYANGREVHVNAKGFTLERAEREINSLRTRSGEPIVKFNAHQTASCRSIQGQWSSLTSIDPRQNVTQLPSPEFNIYKTSTVSATDYLLNLVEGESGKGKIEAKEN
;
A
#
# COMPACT_ATOMS: atom_id res chain seq x y z
N MET A 1 -18.94 8.39 -14.30
CA MET A 1 -17.47 8.22 -14.33
C MET A 1 -17.07 7.67 -15.69
N PRO A 2 -15.96 8.13 -16.30
CA PRO A 2 -15.49 7.56 -17.56
C PRO A 2 -15.09 6.09 -17.37
N ALA A 3 -15.35 5.25 -18.36
CA ALA A 3 -14.97 3.84 -18.33
C ALA A 3 -13.43 3.73 -18.24
N ARG A 4 -12.90 3.19 -17.14
CA ARG A 4 -11.47 2.89 -17.02
C ARG A 4 -11.15 1.63 -17.84
N PRO A 5 -10.07 1.61 -18.64
CA PRO A 5 -9.72 0.46 -19.45
C PRO A 5 -9.45 -0.76 -18.57
N ARG A 6 -10.01 -1.92 -18.96
CA ARG A 6 -9.87 -3.20 -18.24
C ARG A 6 -8.46 -3.77 -18.43
N VAL A 7 -7.54 -3.37 -17.56
CA VAL A 7 -6.14 -3.81 -17.60
C VAL A 7 -6.03 -5.34 -17.44
N ASP A 8 -6.91 -5.96 -16.65
CA ASP A 8 -6.88 -7.39 -16.33
C ASP A 8 -7.16 -8.31 -17.54
N ARG A 9 -7.87 -7.84 -18.57
CA ARG A 9 -8.16 -8.61 -19.79
C ARG A 9 -7.13 -8.43 -20.90
N LEU A 10 -6.16 -7.54 -20.76
CA LEU A 10 -5.10 -7.35 -21.75
C LEU A 10 -4.04 -8.46 -21.71
N LYS A 11 -4.17 -9.43 -20.80
CA LYS A 11 -3.17 -10.47 -20.50
C LYS A 11 -2.57 -11.14 -21.76
N THR A 12 -3.36 -11.41 -22.80
CA THR A 12 -2.84 -12.06 -24.03
C THR A 12 -1.96 -11.14 -24.87
N ILE A 13 -2.36 -9.88 -25.08
CA ILE A 13 -1.54 -8.85 -25.76
C ILE A 13 -0.31 -8.51 -24.90
N TYR A 14 -0.50 -8.51 -23.58
CA TYR A 14 0.47 -8.16 -22.57
C TYR A 14 1.57 -9.23 -22.38
N THR A 15 1.27 -10.51 -22.57
CA THR A 15 2.28 -11.58 -22.44
C THR A 15 3.30 -11.55 -23.58
N ALA A 16 2.86 -11.27 -24.81
CA ALA A 16 3.75 -11.04 -25.95
C ALA A 16 4.54 -9.73 -25.81
N ALA A 17 3.92 -8.66 -25.30
CA ALA A 17 4.60 -7.39 -25.04
C ALA A 17 5.61 -7.46 -23.88
N ARG A 18 5.38 -8.33 -22.89
CA ARG A 18 6.21 -8.54 -21.69
C ARG A 18 7.61 -9.09 -22.02
N GLN A 19 7.79 -9.79 -23.14
CA GLN A 19 9.10 -10.27 -23.59
C GLN A 19 9.90 -9.21 -24.37
N LEU A 20 9.26 -8.17 -24.88
CA LEU A 20 9.89 -7.24 -25.84
C LEU A 20 10.10 -5.82 -25.34
N ASN A 21 9.50 -5.37 -24.22
CA ASN A 21 9.62 -3.97 -23.79
C ASN A 21 9.64 -3.79 -22.27
N PHE A 22 10.70 -3.16 -21.75
CA PHE A 22 10.80 -2.67 -20.36
C PHE A 22 9.70 -1.64 -20.00
N GLY A 23 9.05 -1.02 -20.99
CA GLY A 23 8.07 0.05 -20.81
C GLY A 23 6.66 -0.36 -20.33
N PHE A 24 6.36 -1.66 -20.21
CA PHE A 24 5.04 -2.12 -19.77
C PHE A 24 4.98 -2.68 -18.35
N ARG A 25 6.06 -2.66 -17.55
CA ARG A 25 5.95 -3.13 -16.16
C ARG A 25 4.97 -2.23 -15.42
N LEU A 26 3.84 -2.80 -15.00
CA LEU A 26 2.95 -2.16 -14.05
C LEU A 26 3.70 -2.16 -12.71
N GLU A 27 4.50 -1.12 -12.52
CA GLU A 27 5.12 -0.76 -11.25
C GLU A 27 4.30 0.36 -10.62
N GLY A 28 4.29 0.40 -9.29
CA GLY A 28 3.56 1.42 -8.56
C GLY A 28 4.10 1.63 -7.17
N TYR A 29 3.41 2.51 -6.46
CA TYR A 29 3.61 2.76 -5.04
C TYR A 29 2.32 2.40 -4.29
N PRO A 30 2.41 1.96 -3.03
CA PRO A 30 1.24 1.65 -2.24
C PRO A 30 0.41 2.93 -2.07
N SER A 31 -0.89 2.84 -2.38
CA SER A 31 -1.83 3.94 -2.26
C SER A 31 -3.15 3.42 -1.69
N ALA A 32 -3.71 4.16 -0.73
CA ALA A 32 -5.06 3.90 -0.24
C ALA A 32 -6.07 4.60 -1.16
N PRO A 33 -7.10 3.92 -1.69
CA PRO A 33 -8.13 4.56 -2.49
C PRO A 33 -8.91 5.56 -1.62
N ASN A 34 -9.07 6.80 -2.10
CA ASN A 34 -9.78 7.88 -1.40
C ASN A 34 -9.33 8.07 0.06
N GLU A 35 -8.04 7.89 0.35
CA GLU A 35 -7.46 8.09 1.70
C GLU A 35 -8.18 7.26 2.78
N ASN A 36 -8.60 6.06 2.41
CA ASN A 36 -9.28 5.13 3.32
C ASN A 36 -8.43 4.84 4.56
N GLY A 37 -9.04 4.95 5.75
CA GLY A 37 -8.37 4.73 7.04
C GLY A 37 -7.90 5.99 7.77
N ILE A 38 -7.92 7.18 7.14
CA ILE A 38 -7.59 8.44 7.87
C ILE A 38 -8.69 8.80 8.87
N PHE A 39 -9.94 8.92 8.40
CA PHE A 39 -11.09 9.27 9.24
C PHE A 39 -11.97 8.07 9.63
N GLY A 40 -11.85 6.98 8.88
CA GLY A 40 -12.64 5.78 9.07
C GLY A 40 -12.44 4.80 7.92
N TYR A 41 -12.82 3.55 8.16
CA TYR A 41 -12.73 2.51 7.15
C TYR A 41 -14.02 2.45 6.31
N LYS A 42 -13.85 2.56 4.99
CA LYS A 42 -14.90 2.35 3.99
C LYS A 42 -14.56 1.09 3.17
N PRO A 43 -15.42 0.05 3.19
CA PRO A 43 -15.24 -1.11 2.33
C PRO A 43 -15.26 -0.71 0.85
N GLN A 44 -14.35 -1.29 0.06
CA GLN A 44 -14.19 -0.92 -1.34
C GLN A 44 -15.03 -1.77 -2.30
N LEU A 45 -15.34 -3.01 -1.92
CA LEU A 45 -16.19 -3.89 -2.71
C LEU A 45 -17.65 -3.43 -2.61
N HIS A 46 -18.28 -3.11 -3.75
CA HIS A 46 -19.69 -2.71 -3.81
C HIS A 46 -20.59 -3.79 -4.37
N ARG A 47 -20.12 -4.51 -5.39
CA ARG A 47 -20.92 -5.53 -6.05
C ARG A 47 -20.11 -6.79 -6.28
N LEU A 48 -20.66 -7.93 -5.88
CA LEU A 48 -20.15 -9.25 -6.21
C LEU A 48 -21.18 -9.99 -7.06
N THR A 49 -20.84 -10.28 -8.32
CA THR A 49 -21.68 -11.08 -9.21
C THR A 49 -21.10 -12.48 -9.33
N ILE A 50 -21.85 -13.47 -8.85
CA ILE A 50 -21.53 -14.89 -8.91
C ILE A 50 -22.32 -15.48 -10.08
N ARG A 51 -21.62 -15.82 -11.16
CA ARG A 51 -22.22 -16.57 -12.27
C ARG A 51 -21.80 -18.03 -12.14
N PHE A 52 -22.74 -18.95 -12.16
CA PHE A 52 -22.48 -20.39 -12.01
C PHE A 52 -23.46 -21.24 -12.83
N CYS A 53 -23.12 -22.50 -13.08
CA CYS A 53 -24.02 -23.45 -13.73
C CYS A 53 -24.61 -24.44 -12.71
N LYS A 54 -25.88 -24.79 -12.89
CA LYS A 54 -26.60 -25.73 -12.01
C LYS A 54 -26.12 -27.18 -12.17
N GLN A 55 -25.74 -27.57 -13.40
CA GLN A 55 -25.43 -28.95 -13.76
C GLN A 55 -23.93 -29.24 -13.93
N ASN A 56 -23.13 -28.23 -14.25
CA ASN A 56 -21.72 -28.42 -14.54
C ASN A 56 -20.91 -28.70 -13.26
N ASP A 57 -20.11 -29.77 -13.27
CA ASP A 57 -19.25 -30.17 -12.17
C ASP A 57 -18.22 -29.10 -11.81
N ALA A 58 -17.76 -28.32 -12.79
CA ALA A 58 -16.85 -27.21 -12.55
C ALA A 58 -17.41 -26.15 -11.58
N SER A 59 -18.74 -26.10 -11.40
CA SER A 59 -19.44 -25.16 -10.50
C SER A 59 -19.79 -25.77 -9.13
N VAL A 60 -19.35 -26.98 -8.80
CA VAL A 60 -19.72 -27.66 -7.53
C VAL A 60 -19.36 -26.82 -6.30
N GLY A 61 -18.12 -26.37 -6.15
CA GLY A 61 -17.75 -25.60 -4.96
C GLY A 61 -18.47 -24.25 -4.83
N ILE A 62 -18.80 -23.60 -5.96
CA ILE A 62 -19.59 -22.36 -5.95
C ILE A 62 -21.04 -22.63 -5.57
N ARG A 63 -21.63 -23.76 -6.02
CA ARG A 63 -22.98 -24.17 -5.59
C ARG A 63 -23.02 -24.42 -4.09
N ASN A 64 -22.06 -25.19 -3.58
CA ASN A 64 -21.97 -25.46 -2.15
C ASN A 64 -21.83 -24.15 -1.35
N PHE A 65 -20.98 -23.21 -1.80
CA PHE A 65 -20.85 -21.89 -1.17
C PHE A 65 -22.17 -21.09 -1.16
N ILE A 66 -22.93 -21.13 -2.28
CA ILE A 66 -24.24 -20.45 -2.38
C ILE A 66 -25.24 -21.05 -1.38
N GLU A 67 -25.22 -22.37 -1.19
CA GLU A 67 -26.13 -23.09 -0.31
C GLU A 67 -25.79 -22.90 1.18
N THR A 68 -24.51 -22.92 1.55
CA THR A 68 -24.08 -22.88 2.95
C THR A 68 -23.75 -21.47 3.44
N SER A 69 -22.82 -20.78 2.77
CA SER A 69 -22.05 -19.68 3.38
C SER A 69 -22.43 -18.30 2.83
N LEU A 70 -23.14 -18.25 1.70
CA LEU A 70 -23.50 -16.98 1.05
C LEU A 70 -24.40 -16.10 1.92
N LYS A 71 -25.34 -16.71 2.64
CA LYS A 71 -26.27 -15.98 3.51
C LYS A 71 -25.52 -15.28 4.64
N ASP A 72 -24.60 -16.00 5.28
CA ASP A 72 -23.79 -15.47 6.38
C ASP A 72 -22.84 -14.38 5.87
N PHE A 73 -22.21 -14.59 4.71
CA PHE A 73 -21.38 -13.58 4.07
C PHE A 73 -22.14 -12.27 3.80
N ALA A 74 -23.39 -12.35 3.32
CA ALA A 74 -24.22 -11.18 3.05
C ALA A 74 -24.66 -10.48 4.35
N ALA A 75 -24.93 -11.24 5.42
CA ALA A 75 -25.28 -10.70 6.72
C ALA A 75 -24.08 -9.97 7.38
N GLU A 76 -22.88 -10.52 7.25
CA GLU A 76 -21.64 -9.90 7.76
C GLU A 76 -21.22 -8.65 6.95
N ASN A 77 -21.60 -8.58 5.67
CA ASN A 77 -21.15 -7.54 4.76
C ASN A 77 -22.32 -6.82 4.08
N PRO A 78 -23.19 -6.12 4.83
CA PRO A 78 -24.38 -5.45 4.30
C PRO A 78 -24.06 -4.38 3.25
N GLN A 79 -22.82 -3.86 3.22
CA GLN A 79 -22.35 -2.90 2.24
C GLN A 79 -22.17 -3.48 0.82
N THR A 80 -22.08 -4.81 0.68
CA THR A 80 -21.81 -5.47 -0.60
C THR A 80 -23.09 -6.06 -1.16
N VAL A 81 -23.46 -5.65 -2.36
CA VAL A 81 -24.59 -6.25 -3.07
C VAL A 81 -24.12 -7.51 -3.78
N VAL A 82 -24.71 -8.66 -3.43
CA VAL A 82 -24.37 -9.94 -4.05
C VAL A 82 -25.45 -10.37 -5.04
N TYR A 83 -25.06 -10.58 -6.30
CA TYR A 83 -25.92 -11.10 -7.35
C TYR A 83 -25.55 -12.54 -7.67
N VAL A 84 -26.56 -13.40 -7.80
CA VAL A 84 -26.39 -14.81 -8.13
C VAL A 84 -27.08 -15.07 -9.46
N ILE A 85 -26.30 -15.38 -10.50
CA ILE A 85 -26.78 -15.56 -11.88
C ILE A 85 -26.57 -17.01 -12.31
N PRO A 86 -27.63 -17.84 -12.37
CA PRO A 86 -27.53 -19.17 -12.94
C PRO A 86 -27.40 -19.07 -14.48
N ALA A 87 -26.34 -19.66 -15.03
CA ALA A 87 -26.05 -19.71 -16.46
C ALA A 87 -25.82 -21.16 -16.91
N ARG A 88 -26.48 -21.59 -17.99
CA ARG A 88 -26.33 -22.95 -18.54
C ARG A 88 -24.99 -23.13 -19.24
N ASN A 89 -24.39 -24.32 -19.15
CA ASN A 89 -23.13 -24.71 -19.79
C ASN A 89 -21.98 -23.70 -19.65
N SER A 90 -21.97 -22.94 -18.54
CA SER A 90 -20.98 -21.91 -18.29
C SER A 90 -19.98 -22.36 -17.22
N VAL A 91 -18.76 -21.84 -17.34
CA VAL A 91 -17.74 -21.94 -16.29
C VAL A 91 -18.08 -20.91 -15.21
N PRO A 92 -18.01 -21.26 -13.92
CA PRO A 92 -18.35 -20.31 -12.87
C PRO A 92 -17.34 -19.15 -12.85
N THR A 93 -17.86 -17.94 -12.69
CA THR A 93 -17.06 -16.71 -12.65
C THR A 93 -17.53 -15.81 -11.54
N LEU A 94 -16.58 -15.20 -10.85
CA LEU A 94 -16.80 -14.16 -9.86
C LEU A 94 -16.41 -12.82 -10.48
N ARG A 95 -17.31 -11.84 -10.43
CA ARG A 95 -17.04 -10.47 -10.85
C ARG A 95 -17.23 -9.56 -9.65
N ALA A 96 -16.14 -8.99 -9.17
CA ALA A 96 -16.11 -8.03 -8.07
C ALA A 96 -15.96 -6.63 -8.65
N GLU A 97 -16.80 -5.70 -8.22
CA GLU A 97 -16.75 -4.30 -8.64
C GLU A 97 -16.50 -3.39 -7.44
N TYR A 98 -15.55 -2.49 -7.60
CA TYR A 98 -15.01 -1.66 -6.53
C TYR A 98 -15.40 -0.20 -6.68
N ALA A 99 -15.32 0.55 -5.58
CA ALA A 99 -15.61 1.98 -5.50
C ALA A 99 -14.81 2.85 -6.50
N ASN A 100 -13.60 2.42 -6.86
CA ASN A 100 -12.75 3.10 -7.85
C ASN A 100 -13.19 2.87 -9.31
N GLY A 101 -14.32 2.19 -9.52
CA GLY A 101 -14.90 1.87 -10.82
C GLY A 101 -14.22 0.71 -11.54
N ARG A 102 -13.26 0.02 -10.89
CA ARG A 102 -12.62 -1.16 -11.46
C ARG A 102 -13.37 -2.42 -11.13
N GLU A 103 -13.17 -3.41 -11.99
CA GLU A 103 -13.80 -4.71 -11.87
C GLU A 103 -12.73 -5.79 -11.96
N VAL A 104 -12.76 -6.73 -11.02
CA VAL A 104 -11.89 -7.90 -11.00
C VAL A 104 -12.71 -9.12 -11.39
N HIS A 105 -12.21 -9.88 -12.35
CA HIS A 105 -12.82 -11.13 -12.79
C HIS A 105 -11.96 -12.31 -12.35
N VAL A 106 -12.57 -13.24 -11.62
CA VAL A 106 -11.93 -14.50 -11.22
C VAL A 106 -12.67 -15.65 -11.86
N ASN A 107 -11.90 -16.54 -12.50
CA ASN A 107 -12.42 -17.81 -12.99
C ASN A 107 -12.43 -18.82 -11.83
N ALA A 108 -13.62 -19.30 -11.47
CA ALA A 108 -13.82 -20.19 -10.32
C ALA A 108 -13.96 -21.67 -10.72
N LYS A 109 -13.42 -22.05 -11.90
CA LYS A 109 -13.49 -23.43 -12.42
C LYS A 109 -12.89 -24.42 -11.43
N GLY A 110 -13.70 -25.38 -10.96
CA GLY A 110 -13.22 -26.49 -10.12
C GLY A 110 -12.77 -26.04 -8.73
N PHE A 111 -13.31 -24.94 -8.22
CA PHE A 111 -13.07 -24.55 -6.84
C PHE A 111 -13.73 -25.55 -5.88
N THR A 112 -13.07 -25.80 -4.76
CA THR A 112 -13.70 -26.37 -3.55
C THR A 112 -14.44 -25.26 -2.80
N LEU A 113 -15.31 -25.64 -1.85
CA LEU A 113 -16.02 -24.67 -1.02
C LEU A 113 -15.06 -23.73 -0.27
N GLU A 114 -14.05 -24.29 0.42
CA GLU A 114 -13.06 -23.51 1.18
C GLU A 114 -12.27 -22.54 0.29
N ARG A 115 -11.93 -22.99 -0.94
CA ARG A 115 -11.23 -22.13 -1.90
C ARG A 115 -12.12 -20.99 -2.38
N ALA A 116 -13.41 -21.25 -2.60
CA ALA A 116 -14.37 -20.21 -2.96
C ALA A 116 -14.52 -19.18 -1.83
N GLU A 117 -14.64 -19.61 -0.58
CA GLU A 117 -14.72 -18.72 0.58
C GLU A 117 -13.46 -17.86 0.73
N ARG A 118 -12.28 -18.47 0.62
CA ARG A 118 -11.00 -17.75 0.67
C ARG A 118 -10.89 -16.72 -0.43
N GLU A 119 -11.27 -17.07 -1.66
CA GLU A 119 -11.21 -16.16 -2.80
C GLU A 119 -12.22 -15.00 -2.64
N ILE A 120 -13.44 -15.28 -2.20
CA ILE A 120 -14.46 -14.25 -1.95
C ILE A 120 -14.04 -13.32 -0.82
N ASN A 121 -13.46 -13.84 0.26
CA ASN A 121 -12.88 -13.00 1.31
C ASN A 121 -11.67 -12.18 0.81
N SER A 122 -10.85 -12.74 -0.10
CA SER A 122 -9.79 -11.97 -0.77
C SER A 122 -10.35 -10.82 -1.62
N LEU A 123 -11.43 -11.07 -2.38
CA LEU A 123 -12.11 -10.04 -3.16
C LEU A 123 -12.72 -8.95 -2.26
N ARG A 124 -13.28 -9.33 -1.11
CA ARG A 124 -13.83 -8.42 -0.09
C ARG A 124 -12.77 -7.50 0.52
N THR A 125 -11.61 -8.06 0.85
CA THR A 125 -10.51 -7.35 1.54
C THR A 125 -9.63 -6.52 0.61
N ARG A 126 -9.73 -6.70 -0.71
CA ARG A 126 -9.01 -5.91 -1.71
C ARG A 126 -9.51 -4.47 -1.82
N SER A 127 -8.60 -3.59 -2.24
CA SER A 127 -8.88 -2.17 -2.53
C SER A 127 -9.46 -1.91 -3.91
N GLY A 128 -9.32 -2.86 -4.85
CA GLY A 128 -9.63 -2.66 -6.27
C GLY A 128 -8.50 -2.01 -7.07
N GLU A 129 -7.35 -1.69 -6.45
CA GLU A 129 -6.15 -1.26 -7.16
C GLU A 129 -5.51 -2.43 -7.93
N PRO A 130 -4.72 -2.16 -9.00
CA PRO A 130 -4.20 -3.23 -9.83
C PRO A 130 -3.10 -3.97 -9.07
N ILE A 131 -2.95 -5.26 -9.35
CA ILE A 131 -1.86 -6.03 -8.75
C ILE A 131 -0.59 -5.69 -9.53
N VAL A 132 0.25 -4.86 -8.92
CA VAL A 132 1.47 -4.30 -9.50
C VAL A 132 2.66 -4.62 -8.62
N LYS A 133 3.86 -4.59 -9.20
CA LYS A 133 5.08 -4.64 -8.38
C LYS A 133 5.23 -3.30 -7.68
N PHE A 134 5.31 -3.30 -6.35
CA PHE A 134 5.61 -2.09 -5.61
C PHE A 134 7.11 -1.80 -5.64
N ASN A 135 7.47 -0.56 -5.99
CA ASN A 135 8.85 -0.09 -5.98
C ASN A 135 9.32 0.29 -4.56
N ALA A 136 8.38 0.69 -3.70
CA ALA A 136 8.60 0.91 -2.29
C ALA A 136 7.43 0.36 -1.48
N HIS A 137 7.68 -0.01 -0.22
CA HIS A 137 6.65 -0.53 0.68
C HIS A 137 5.90 0.56 1.45
N GLN A 138 6.28 1.83 1.24
CA GLN A 138 5.72 2.97 1.96
C GLN A 138 5.50 4.16 1.01
N THR A 139 4.47 4.94 1.30
CA THR A 139 4.15 6.20 0.63
C THR A 139 3.76 7.21 1.69
N ALA A 140 4.26 8.43 1.58
CA ALA A 140 3.91 9.54 2.44
C ALA A 140 3.49 10.75 1.58
N SER A 141 2.46 11.48 2.03
CA SER A 141 2.08 12.75 1.40
C SER A 141 3.16 13.81 1.62
N CYS A 142 3.62 13.95 2.87
CA CYS A 142 4.74 14.81 3.24
C CYS A 142 6.02 13.96 3.37
N ARG A 143 7.03 14.24 2.54
CA ARG A 143 8.31 13.48 2.53
C ARG A 143 9.32 13.95 3.58
N SER A 144 9.31 15.23 3.94
CA SER A 144 10.16 15.80 4.99
C SER A 144 9.37 16.82 5.80
N ILE A 145 9.63 16.89 7.10
CA ILE A 145 8.98 17.82 8.04
C ILE A 145 9.80 19.12 8.15
N GLN A 146 11.13 19.02 8.19
CA GLN A 146 12.05 20.14 8.42
C GLN A 146 12.63 20.72 7.11
N GLY A 147 12.14 20.25 5.96
CA GLY A 147 12.69 20.57 4.65
C GLY A 147 13.53 19.42 4.07
N GLN A 148 13.52 19.29 2.75
CA GLN A 148 14.33 18.27 2.09
C GLN A 148 15.79 18.70 2.11
N TRP A 149 16.69 17.75 2.38
CA TRP A 149 18.12 18.01 2.30
C TRP A 149 18.51 18.50 0.89
N SER A 150 19.32 19.54 0.85
CA SER A 150 19.97 20.07 -0.35
C SER A 150 21.47 20.13 -0.11
N SER A 151 22.27 20.16 -1.19
CA SER A 151 23.72 20.30 -1.07
C SER A 151 24.15 21.56 -0.32
N LEU A 152 23.30 22.59 -0.29
CA LEU A 152 23.54 23.87 0.38
C LEU A 152 23.07 23.89 1.85
N THR A 153 22.36 22.87 2.32
CA THR A 153 21.72 22.88 3.65
C THR A 153 22.72 23.03 4.79
N SER A 154 23.91 22.46 4.65
CA SER A 154 24.96 22.48 5.68
C SER A 154 26.15 23.35 5.29
N ILE A 155 25.98 24.23 4.31
CA ILE A 155 27.05 25.12 3.81
C ILE A 155 26.92 26.49 4.45
N ASP A 156 28.06 27.09 4.84
CA ASP A 156 28.08 28.48 5.32
C ASP A 156 27.68 29.41 4.15
N PRO A 157 26.63 30.24 4.31
CA PRO A 157 26.17 31.17 3.27
C PRO A 157 27.27 32.09 2.73
N ARG A 158 28.32 32.34 3.51
CA ARG A 158 29.47 33.17 3.10
C ARG A 158 30.21 32.61 1.88
N GLN A 159 30.22 31.29 1.69
CA GLN A 159 30.88 30.65 0.55
C GLN A 159 30.35 31.14 -0.81
N ASN A 160 29.12 31.65 -0.87
CA ASN A 160 28.50 32.15 -2.09
C ASN A 160 29.11 33.47 -2.59
N VAL A 161 29.68 34.28 -1.69
CA VAL A 161 30.24 35.60 -2.02
C VAL A 161 31.76 35.54 -2.20
N THR A 162 32.42 34.61 -1.49
CA THR A 162 33.88 34.48 -1.53
C THR A 162 34.36 33.86 -2.83
N GLN A 163 35.42 34.44 -3.42
CA GLN A 163 36.11 33.81 -4.54
C GLN A 163 36.91 32.61 -4.03
N LEU A 164 36.63 31.42 -4.58
CA LEU A 164 37.34 30.19 -4.26
C LEU A 164 38.61 30.07 -5.13
N PRO A 165 39.72 29.52 -4.61
CA PRO A 165 39.87 28.88 -3.29
C PRO A 165 40.23 29.88 -2.18
N SER A 166 39.46 29.86 -1.09
CA SER A 166 39.78 30.63 0.13
C SER A 166 40.35 29.73 1.23
N PRO A 167 41.42 30.12 1.93
CA PRO A 167 42.04 29.30 2.98
C PRO A 167 41.10 29.02 4.17
N GLU A 168 40.20 29.95 4.50
CA GLU A 168 39.24 29.82 5.61
C GLU A 168 38.35 28.57 5.48
N PHE A 169 37.83 28.34 4.28
CA PHE A 169 36.98 27.17 3.99
C PHE A 169 37.76 25.88 3.70
N ASN A 170 39.09 25.95 3.70
CA ASN A 170 39.97 24.77 3.59
C ASN A 170 40.38 24.22 4.97
N ILE A 171 40.04 24.91 6.06
CA ILE A 171 40.33 24.45 7.42
C ILE A 171 39.38 23.31 7.80
N TYR A 172 39.93 22.20 8.29
CA TYR A 172 39.15 21.08 8.78
C TYR A 172 38.38 21.49 10.05
N LYS A 173 37.08 21.20 10.10
CA LYS A 173 36.24 21.48 11.27
C LYS A 173 36.34 20.30 12.26
N THR A 174 37.33 20.34 13.16
CA THR A 174 37.40 19.40 14.30
C THR A 174 36.80 20.07 15.53
N SER A 175 35.99 19.34 16.31
CA SER A 175 35.54 19.82 17.62
C SER A 175 36.74 19.90 18.57
N THR A 176 36.86 21.00 19.31
CA THR A 176 37.95 21.16 20.29
C THR A 176 37.87 20.16 21.43
N VAL A 177 36.66 19.71 21.76
CA VAL A 177 36.38 18.74 22.83
C VAL A 177 35.93 17.42 22.20
N SER A 178 36.46 16.31 22.71
CA SER A 178 36.01 14.97 22.32
C SER A 178 34.59 14.73 22.84
N ALA A 179 33.81 13.89 22.13
CA ALA A 179 32.47 13.51 22.60
C ALA A 179 32.51 12.89 24.01
N THR A 180 33.57 12.14 24.33
CA THR A 180 33.79 11.55 25.66
C THR A 180 34.00 12.64 26.72
N ASP A 181 34.88 13.60 26.46
CA ASP A 181 35.18 14.69 27.38
C ASP A 181 33.96 15.59 27.59
N TYR A 182 33.14 15.79 26.55
CA TYR A 182 31.88 16.51 26.65
C TYR A 182 30.88 15.81 27.59
N LEU A 183 30.76 14.48 27.50
CA LEU A 183 29.90 13.71 28.40
C LEU A 183 30.41 13.74 29.84
N LEU A 184 31.73 13.62 30.06
CA LEU A 184 32.33 13.74 31.37
C LEU A 184 32.07 15.12 31.99
N ASN A 185 32.26 16.19 31.21
CA ASN A 185 31.99 17.56 31.64
C ASN A 185 30.50 17.79 31.96
N LEU A 186 29.57 17.16 31.22
CA LEU A 186 28.15 17.21 31.53
C LEU A 186 27.83 16.53 32.86
N VAL A 187 28.35 15.31 33.08
CA VAL A 187 28.14 14.51 34.30
C VAL A 187 28.75 15.21 35.53
N GLU A 188 29.95 15.78 35.39
CA GLU A 188 30.60 16.55 36.45
C GLU A 188 29.84 17.86 36.74
N GLY A 189 29.33 18.52 35.69
CA GLY A 189 28.48 19.72 35.82
C GLY A 189 27.15 19.46 36.53
N GLU A 190 26.53 18.29 36.31
CA GLU A 190 25.31 17.86 37.01
C GLU A 190 25.57 17.45 38.47
N SER A 191 26.68 16.74 38.71
CA SER A 191 27.13 16.37 40.06
C SER A 191 27.49 17.59 40.92
N GLY A 192 27.94 18.68 40.28
CA GLY A 192 28.17 19.97 40.92
C GLY A 192 26.90 20.68 41.38
N LYS A 193 25.81 20.60 40.60
CA LYS A 193 24.51 21.22 40.96
C LYS A 193 23.85 20.54 42.16
N GLY A 194 23.86 19.21 42.22
CA GLY A 194 23.30 18.47 43.36
C GLY A 194 24.03 18.69 44.70
N LYS A 195 25.32 19.06 44.67
CA LYS A 195 26.09 19.43 45.88
C LYS A 195 25.81 20.86 46.38
N ILE A 196 25.30 21.74 45.52
CA ILE A 196 24.91 23.10 45.90
C ILE A 196 23.53 23.07 46.58
N GLU A 197 22.58 22.33 46.02
CA GLU A 197 21.24 22.15 46.59
C GLU A 197 21.25 21.37 47.93
N ALA A 198 22.19 20.43 48.12
CA ALA A 198 22.36 19.72 49.39
C ALA A 198 23.02 20.53 50.51
N LYS A 199 23.54 21.73 50.22
CA LYS A 199 24.13 22.64 51.22
C LYS A 199 23.19 23.76 51.68
N GLU A 200 22.04 23.91 51.02
CA GLU A 200 21.05 24.96 51.31
C GLU A 200 19.85 24.47 52.16
N ASN A 201 19.89 23.25 52.69
CA ASN A 201 18.91 22.73 53.67
C ASN A 201 19.56 22.36 55.00
#